data_AF-A0A7R9ZFV7-F1
#
_entry.id   AF-A0A7R9ZFV7-F1
#
_cell.length_a   1.000
_cell.length_b   1.000
_cell.length_c   1.000
_cell.angle_alpha   90.00
_cell.angle_beta   90.00
_cell.angle_gamma   90.00
#
_symmetry.space_group_name_H-M   'P 1'
#
loop_
_entity.id
_entity.type
_entity.pdbx_description
1 polymer ?
#
loop_
_entity_poly.entity_id
_entity_poly.type
_entity_poly.pdbx_seq_one_letter_code
_entity_poly.pdbx_strand_id
1 'polypeptide(L)'
;GGGGQKKSTNDGGGGDGAAEKVCSCDANYYSDDCSVFCESSETCSTNGFCSSDGVCECKDGKVGPTCACDAKECSSSSVQLRNSLCSSKGTCSNGECMCEPGYYGCNCEVFCAQSITCSGHGTCTINGLCKCDPGYIGEDCSELDIPQYCRVDDDGNVFTISGYPCLLGLDGTVGQGFDIIQGTKTTRILQLRYTKGRTFQHNLLGTFEIPDNVDCEEITVDKLV
;
A
#
# COMPACT_ATOMS: atom_id res chain seq x y z
N GLY A 1 6.02 1.49 0.38
CA GLY A 1 5.51 1.36 1.75
C GLY A 1 6.68 0.99 2.64
N GLY A 2 6.90 1.72 3.72
CA GLY A 2 8.01 1.46 4.64
C GLY A 2 7.71 0.24 5.53
N GLY A 3 8.55 -0.78 5.43
CA GLY A 3 8.58 -1.88 6.40
C GLY A 3 9.33 -1.47 7.66
N GLY A 4 8.98 -2.07 8.81
CA GLY A 4 9.70 -1.86 10.06
C GLY A 4 11.11 -2.45 9.97
N GLN A 5 12.09 -1.81 10.60
CA GLN A 5 13.45 -2.34 10.62
C GLN A 5 13.65 -3.27 11.83
N LYS A 6 14.46 -4.31 11.63
CA LYS A 6 14.95 -5.13 12.74
C LYS A 6 16.05 -4.38 13.48
N LYS A 7 15.85 -4.12 14.78
CA LYS A 7 16.88 -3.62 15.69
C LYS A 7 17.42 -4.76 16.51
N SER A 8 18.75 -4.84 16.60
CA SER A 8 19.43 -5.76 17.52
C SER A 8 19.41 -5.13 18.91
N THR A 9 18.74 -5.77 19.85
CA THR A 9 18.81 -5.41 21.27
C THR A 9 19.85 -6.30 21.94
N ASN A 10 20.78 -5.68 22.68
CA ASN A 10 21.60 -6.41 23.63
C ASN A 10 20.78 -6.52 24.92
N ASP A 11 20.11 -7.65 25.13
CA ASP A 11 19.62 -7.95 26.47
C ASP A 11 20.84 -8.17 27.38
N GLY A 12 21.15 -7.16 28.17
CA GLY A 12 22.22 -7.17 29.16
C GLY A 12 21.90 -8.09 30.33
N GLY A 13 21.87 -9.40 30.08
CA GLY A 13 21.87 -10.45 31.10
C GLY A 13 23.28 -10.98 31.30
N GLY A 14 23.96 -10.55 32.36
CA GLY A 14 25.30 -11.02 32.71
C GLY A 14 25.32 -12.52 33.02
N GLY A 15 26.14 -13.27 32.29
CA GLY A 15 26.48 -14.67 32.55
C GLY A 15 27.21 -15.26 31.35
N ASP A 16 28.33 -15.95 31.59
CA ASP A 16 29.28 -16.49 30.59
C ASP A 16 28.68 -17.52 29.60
N GLY A 17 27.84 -17.05 28.69
CA GLY A 17 27.30 -17.79 27.54
C GLY A 17 27.07 -16.81 26.39
N ALA A 18 27.42 -17.20 25.17
CA ALA A 18 27.35 -16.35 23.98
C ALA A 18 26.01 -15.61 23.89
N ALA A 19 26.04 -14.27 23.91
CA ALA A 19 24.86 -13.44 23.76
C ALA A 19 24.24 -13.66 22.37
N GLU A 20 23.08 -14.31 22.34
CA GLU A 20 22.29 -14.44 21.12
C GLU A 20 21.69 -13.07 20.82
N LYS A 21 22.13 -12.44 19.72
CA LYS A 21 21.54 -11.16 19.28
C LYS A 21 20.12 -11.43 18.81
N VAL A 22 19.14 -11.12 19.65
CA VAL A 22 17.73 -11.15 19.26
C VAL A 22 17.45 -9.87 18.47
N CYS A 23 16.88 -10.05 17.27
CA CYS A 23 16.47 -8.96 16.40
C CYS A 23 14.96 -8.77 16.53
N SER A 24 14.52 -7.59 16.98
CA SER A 24 13.11 -7.24 17.16
C SER A 24 12.69 -6.18 16.14
N CYS A 25 11.42 -6.20 15.73
CA CYS A 25 10.86 -5.19 14.84
C CYS A 25 10.69 -3.83 15.53
N ASP A 26 10.61 -2.78 14.74
CA ASP A 26 10.16 -1.46 15.20
C ASP A 26 8.75 -1.51 15.79
N ALA A 27 8.40 -0.49 16.59
CA ALA A 27 7.09 -0.40 17.22
C ALA A 27 5.95 -0.55 16.19
N ASN A 28 4.92 -1.32 16.54
CA ASN A 28 3.76 -1.65 15.69
C ASN A 28 4.07 -2.53 14.46
N TYR A 29 5.30 -3.02 14.29
CA TYR A 29 5.64 -4.00 13.26
C TYR A 29 5.87 -5.39 13.86
N TYR A 30 5.37 -6.41 13.16
CA TYR A 30 5.36 -7.81 13.57
C TYR A 30 5.77 -8.69 12.39
N SER A 31 5.85 -10.00 12.61
CA SER A 31 6.40 -11.05 11.73
C SER A 31 7.92 -11.20 11.75
N ASP A 32 8.40 -12.30 11.16
CA ASP A 32 9.82 -12.59 10.97
C ASP A 32 10.54 -11.59 10.05
N ASP A 33 9.84 -10.87 9.19
CA ASP A 33 10.40 -9.88 8.28
C ASP A 33 9.97 -8.44 8.56
N CYS A 34 9.25 -8.21 9.68
CA CYS A 34 8.74 -6.91 10.10
C CYS A 34 7.85 -6.23 9.04
N SER A 35 7.15 -7.04 8.23
CA SER A 35 6.29 -6.56 7.16
C SER A 35 4.85 -6.30 7.61
N VAL A 36 4.43 -6.89 8.74
CA VAL A 36 3.06 -6.77 9.24
C VAL A 36 2.96 -5.56 10.17
N PHE A 37 2.25 -4.52 9.73
CA PHE A 37 1.94 -3.38 10.58
C PHE A 37 0.62 -3.59 11.33
N CYS A 38 0.63 -3.45 12.65
CA CYS A 38 -0.57 -3.47 13.47
C CYS A 38 -0.50 -2.41 14.57
N GLU A 39 -1.37 -1.41 14.45
CA GLU A 39 -1.67 -0.46 15.52
C GLU A 39 -3.15 -0.61 15.89
N SER A 40 -3.46 -0.83 17.17
CA SER A 40 -4.81 -1.24 17.59
C SER A 40 -5.90 -0.21 17.25
N SER A 41 -5.56 1.08 17.22
CA SER A 41 -6.47 2.17 16.82
C SER A 41 -6.77 2.20 15.32
N GLU A 42 -5.80 1.84 14.48
CA GLU A 42 -5.92 1.92 13.03
C GLU A 42 -6.26 0.56 12.40
N THR A 43 -5.44 -0.45 12.66
CA THR A 43 -5.57 -1.79 12.06
C THR A 43 -6.73 -2.58 12.67
N CYS A 44 -6.89 -2.53 14.00
CA CYS A 44 -7.94 -3.27 14.72
C CYS A 44 -9.19 -2.41 15.02
N SER A 45 -9.35 -1.28 14.32
CA SER A 45 -10.53 -0.41 14.40
C SER A 45 -10.91 0.02 15.82
N THR A 46 -9.96 0.13 16.75
CA THR A 46 -10.17 0.32 18.21
C THR A 46 -10.97 -0.78 18.92
N ASN A 47 -11.35 -1.82 18.18
CA ASN A 47 -12.23 -2.91 18.57
C ASN A 47 -11.48 -4.21 18.86
N GLY A 48 -10.15 -4.15 18.88
CA GLY A 48 -9.28 -5.27 19.23
C GLY A 48 -7.91 -4.78 19.68
N PHE A 49 -7.02 -5.73 19.90
CA PHE A 49 -5.60 -5.51 20.19
C PHE A 49 -4.73 -6.36 19.26
N CYS A 50 -3.51 -5.91 19.02
CA CYS A 50 -2.57 -6.64 18.16
C CYS A 50 -1.92 -7.77 18.95
N SER A 51 -1.98 -9.00 18.43
CA SER A 51 -1.24 -10.14 18.95
C SER A 51 0.26 -10.01 18.67
N SER A 52 1.06 -10.96 19.17
CA SER A 52 2.51 -11.03 18.89
C SER A 52 2.86 -11.20 17.41
N ASP A 53 1.91 -11.66 16.59
CA ASP A 53 2.09 -11.84 15.14
C ASP A 53 1.49 -10.68 14.33
N GLY A 54 0.98 -9.64 15.00
CA GLY A 54 0.35 -8.48 14.36
C GLY A 54 -1.07 -8.76 13.86
N VAL A 55 -1.70 -9.85 14.30
CA VAL A 55 -3.10 -10.19 13.99
C VAL A 55 -4.01 -9.58 15.05
N CYS A 56 -5.17 -9.07 14.64
CA CYS A 56 -6.12 -8.49 15.59
C CYS A 56 -6.85 -9.56 16.39
N GLU A 57 -6.77 -9.45 17.71
CA GLU A 57 -7.64 -10.15 18.67
C GLU A 57 -8.82 -9.24 19.04
N CYS A 58 -10.01 -9.62 18.60
CA CYS A 58 -11.20 -8.78 18.71
C CYS A 58 -11.84 -8.82 20.09
N LYS A 59 -12.41 -7.68 20.49
CA LYS A 59 -13.31 -7.56 21.65
C LYS A 59 -14.61 -8.33 21.40
N ASP A 60 -15.33 -8.63 22.48
CA ASP A 60 -16.61 -9.35 22.41
C ASP A 60 -17.58 -8.69 21.42
N GLY A 61 -18.19 -9.52 20.57
CA GLY A 61 -19.13 -9.10 19.54
C GLY A 61 -18.50 -8.48 18.30
N LYS A 62 -17.16 -8.47 18.18
CA LYS A 62 -16.42 -8.01 17.01
C LYS A 62 -15.72 -9.18 16.31
N VAL A 63 -15.71 -9.16 14.99
CA VAL A 63 -15.15 -10.25 14.15
C VAL A 63 -14.42 -9.68 12.94
N GLY A 64 -13.76 -10.58 12.20
CA GLY A 64 -12.99 -10.25 11.01
C GLY A 64 -11.57 -9.78 11.29
N PRO A 65 -10.77 -9.60 10.23
CA PRO A 65 -9.32 -9.39 10.31
C PRO A 65 -8.93 -8.03 10.92
N THR A 66 -9.84 -7.06 10.93
CA THR A 66 -9.63 -5.70 11.45
C THR A 66 -10.53 -5.37 12.64
N CYS A 67 -11.31 -6.34 13.15
CA CYS A 67 -12.35 -6.15 14.17
C CYS A 67 -13.37 -5.04 13.85
N ALA A 68 -13.52 -4.68 12.58
CA ALA A 68 -14.47 -3.67 12.15
C ALA A 68 -15.92 -4.18 12.16
N CYS A 69 -16.10 -5.48 11.97
CA CYS A 69 -17.41 -6.09 11.79
C CYS A 69 -18.06 -6.48 13.11
N ASP A 70 -19.36 -6.26 13.22
CA ASP A 70 -20.18 -6.82 14.30
C ASP A 70 -20.47 -8.29 14.03
N ALA A 71 -20.41 -9.09 15.09
CA ALA A 71 -20.75 -10.51 15.04
C ALA A 71 -22.23 -10.70 14.66
N LYS A 72 -22.48 -11.67 13.78
CA LYS A 72 -23.81 -12.01 13.28
C LYS A 72 -24.44 -13.16 14.06
N GLU A 73 -25.75 -13.12 14.20
CA GLU A 73 -26.50 -14.26 14.70
C GLU A 73 -26.69 -15.33 13.62
N CYS A 74 -25.67 -16.19 13.43
CA CYS A 74 -25.73 -17.30 12.47
C CYS A 74 -26.61 -18.49 12.93
N SER A 75 -27.46 -18.29 13.96
CA SER A 75 -28.20 -19.34 14.66
C SER A 75 -29.46 -19.86 13.93
N SER A 76 -29.84 -19.24 12.81
CA SER A 76 -31.01 -19.66 12.03
C SER A 76 -30.81 -21.06 11.43
N SER A 77 -31.74 -21.99 11.68
CA SER A 77 -31.73 -23.33 11.07
C SER A 77 -31.90 -23.29 9.53
N SER A 78 -32.53 -22.24 9.00
CA SER A 78 -32.69 -22.04 7.56
C SER A 78 -31.41 -21.53 6.94
N VAL A 79 -30.77 -22.34 6.09
CA VAL A 79 -29.54 -21.99 5.34
C VAL A 79 -29.74 -20.69 4.54
N GLN A 80 -30.89 -20.55 3.89
CA GLN A 80 -31.19 -19.37 3.07
C GLN A 80 -31.23 -18.08 3.90
N LEU A 81 -31.80 -18.12 5.12
CA LEU A 81 -31.83 -16.96 6.01
C LEU A 81 -30.43 -16.63 6.54
N ARG A 82 -29.60 -17.65 6.83
CA ARG A 82 -28.20 -17.42 7.22
C ARG A 82 -27.41 -16.77 6.08
N ASN A 83 -27.52 -17.28 4.87
CA ASN A 83 -26.79 -16.74 3.72
C ASN A 83 -27.27 -15.33 3.36
N SER A 84 -28.54 -15.00 3.60
CA SER A 84 -29.06 -13.64 3.43
C SER A 84 -28.36 -12.61 4.33
N LEU A 85 -27.84 -13.00 5.51
CA LEU A 85 -27.03 -12.11 6.35
C LEU A 85 -25.69 -11.73 5.68
N CYS A 86 -25.23 -12.56 4.74
CA CYS A 86 -24.00 -12.38 3.96
C CYS A 86 -24.32 -12.02 2.52
N SER A 87 -25.38 -11.22 2.30
CA SER A 87 -25.85 -10.76 0.99
C SER A 87 -26.14 -11.89 -0.02
N SER A 88 -26.31 -13.12 0.47
CA SER A 88 -26.35 -14.34 -0.36
C SER A 88 -25.12 -14.53 -1.26
N LYS A 89 -23.99 -13.93 -0.88
CA LYS A 89 -22.66 -14.00 -1.53
C LYS A 89 -21.61 -14.59 -0.60
N GLY A 90 -22.06 -15.36 0.37
CA GLY A 90 -21.24 -15.96 1.39
C GLY A 90 -22.09 -16.80 2.34
N THR A 91 -21.40 -17.47 3.27
CA THR A 91 -22.02 -18.32 4.28
C THR A 91 -21.75 -17.74 5.67
N CYS A 92 -22.80 -17.57 6.48
CA CYS A 92 -22.67 -17.15 7.88
C CYS A 92 -22.23 -18.35 8.73
N SER A 93 -21.08 -18.23 9.40
CA SER A 93 -20.54 -19.24 10.32
C SER A 93 -19.82 -18.57 11.48
N ASN A 94 -20.02 -19.07 12.71
CA ASN A 94 -19.38 -18.55 13.93
C ASN A 94 -19.48 -17.02 14.13
N GLY A 95 -20.57 -16.43 13.67
CA GLY A 95 -20.79 -14.99 13.77
C GLY A 95 -20.10 -14.15 12.69
N GLU A 96 -19.45 -14.77 11.72
CA GLU A 96 -18.79 -14.09 10.61
C GLU A 96 -19.31 -14.57 9.25
N CYS A 97 -19.22 -13.70 8.24
CA CYS A 97 -19.52 -14.06 6.87
C CYS A 97 -18.27 -14.56 6.14
N MET A 98 -18.29 -15.82 5.73
CA MET A 98 -17.29 -16.39 4.83
C MET A 98 -17.71 -16.08 3.39
N CYS A 99 -17.11 -15.04 2.81
CA CYS A 99 -17.48 -14.56 1.47
C CYS A 99 -17.02 -15.48 0.34
N GLU A 100 -17.82 -15.52 -0.73
CA GLU A 100 -17.43 -16.14 -2.00
C GLU A 100 -16.27 -15.36 -2.64
N PRO A 101 -15.43 -16.01 -3.48
CA PRO A 101 -14.35 -15.32 -4.17
C PRO A 101 -14.81 -14.06 -4.91
N GLY A 102 -14.10 -12.95 -4.68
CA GLY A 102 -14.42 -11.65 -5.28
C GLY A 102 -15.44 -10.82 -4.48
N TYR A 103 -16.00 -11.34 -3.39
CA TYR A 103 -16.86 -10.59 -2.48
C TYR A 103 -16.14 -10.30 -1.15
N TYR A 104 -16.40 -9.12 -0.61
CA TYR A 104 -15.74 -8.53 0.55
C TYR A 104 -16.73 -7.73 1.39
N GLY A 105 -16.25 -7.23 2.53
CA GLY A 105 -17.05 -6.50 3.51
C GLY A 105 -17.71 -7.42 4.52
N CYS A 106 -18.22 -6.81 5.60
CA CYS A 106 -18.79 -7.55 6.73
C CYS A 106 -20.00 -8.41 6.35
N ASN A 107 -20.66 -8.11 5.23
CA ASN A 107 -21.84 -8.80 4.74
C ASN A 107 -21.63 -9.39 3.34
N CYS A 108 -20.40 -9.48 2.84
CA CYS A 108 -20.09 -9.89 1.46
C CYS A 108 -20.83 -9.05 0.39
N GLU A 109 -21.09 -7.78 0.69
CA GLU A 109 -21.87 -6.87 -0.14
C GLU A 109 -21.02 -6.17 -1.20
N VAL A 110 -19.69 -6.11 -1.00
CA VAL A 110 -18.76 -5.42 -1.89
C VAL A 110 -18.17 -6.42 -2.87
N PHE A 111 -18.41 -6.23 -4.16
CA PHE A 111 -17.72 -7.01 -5.19
C PHE A 111 -16.46 -6.29 -5.66
N CYS A 112 -15.33 -6.99 -5.66
CA CYS A 112 -14.09 -6.52 -6.25
C CYS A 112 -13.37 -7.62 -7.02
N ALA A 113 -13.14 -7.37 -8.31
CA ALA A 113 -12.28 -8.17 -9.15
C ALA A 113 -11.21 -7.27 -9.77
N GLN A 114 -9.94 -7.67 -9.67
CA GLN A 114 -8.80 -6.84 -10.11
C GLN A 114 -8.96 -6.34 -11.55
N SER A 115 -9.36 -7.23 -12.47
CA SER A 115 -9.53 -6.92 -13.89
C SER A 115 -10.77 -6.09 -14.24
N ILE A 116 -11.72 -5.92 -13.32
CA ILE A 116 -13.00 -5.25 -13.58
C ILE A 116 -13.15 -4.02 -12.68
N THR A 117 -13.10 -4.23 -11.36
CA THR A 117 -13.28 -3.17 -10.36
C THR A 117 -12.05 -2.29 -10.23
N CYS A 118 -10.85 -2.84 -10.42
CA CYS A 118 -9.58 -2.09 -10.36
C CYS A 118 -8.95 -1.90 -11.74
N SER A 119 -9.74 -2.01 -12.81
CA SER A 119 -9.31 -1.81 -14.20
C SER A 119 -8.10 -2.64 -14.66
N GLY A 120 -7.71 -3.68 -13.93
CA GLY A 120 -6.47 -4.43 -14.15
C GLY A 120 -5.20 -3.72 -13.67
N HIS A 121 -5.32 -2.59 -12.99
CA HIS A 121 -4.24 -1.71 -12.53
C HIS A 121 -4.23 -1.55 -11.00
N GLY A 122 -4.66 -2.60 -10.30
CA GLY A 122 -4.67 -2.60 -8.85
C GLY A 122 -5.14 -3.93 -8.27
N THR A 123 -5.04 -4.00 -6.95
CA THR A 123 -5.42 -5.18 -6.16
C THR A 123 -6.59 -4.86 -5.25
N CYS A 124 -7.49 -5.83 -5.07
CA CYS A 124 -8.60 -5.69 -4.12
C CYS A 124 -8.08 -5.83 -2.69
N THR A 125 -8.32 -4.82 -1.87
CA THR A 125 -8.08 -4.87 -0.42
C THR A 125 -9.11 -5.76 0.28
N ILE A 126 -8.89 -6.06 1.56
CA ILE A 126 -9.81 -6.89 2.35
C ILE A 126 -11.21 -6.29 2.54
N ASN A 127 -11.34 -4.96 2.34
CA ASN A 127 -12.63 -4.26 2.35
C ASN A 127 -13.28 -4.19 0.96
N GLY A 128 -12.66 -4.79 -0.06
CA GLY A 128 -13.13 -4.75 -1.45
C GLY A 128 -12.88 -3.43 -2.17
N LEU A 129 -12.01 -2.57 -1.64
CA LEU A 129 -11.57 -1.34 -2.29
C LEU A 129 -10.30 -1.59 -3.10
N CYS A 130 -10.07 -0.82 -4.16
CA CYS A 130 -8.86 -0.94 -4.96
C CYS A 130 -7.66 -0.27 -4.27
N LYS A 131 -6.57 -1.02 -4.19
CA LYS A 131 -5.22 -0.50 -3.97
C LYS A 131 -4.53 -0.48 -5.32
N CYS A 132 -4.40 0.71 -5.89
CA CYS A 132 -3.84 0.88 -7.22
C CYS A 132 -2.35 0.52 -7.27
N ASP A 133 -1.96 -0.02 -8.42
CA ASP A 133 -0.57 -0.23 -8.77
C ASP A 133 0.14 1.14 -8.95
N PRO A 134 1.46 1.19 -8.81
CA PRO A 134 2.20 2.43 -9.06
C PRO A 134 1.86 3.06 -10.40
N GLY A 135 1.64 4.39 -10.39
CA GLY A 135 1.29 5.14 -11.60
C GLY A 135 -0.21 5.18 -11.90
N TYR A 136 -1.04 4.50 -11.11
CA TYR A 136 -2.49 4.54 -11.21
C TYR A 136 -3.15 5.09 -9.95
N ILE A 137 -4.23 5.84 -10.13
CA ILE A 137 -5.05 6.48 -9.10
C ILE A 137 -6.53 6.39 -9.49
N GLY A 138 -7.39 6.97 -8.65
CA GLY A 138 -8.85 6.86 -8.79
C GLY A 138 -9.40 5.69 -7.99
N GLU A 139 -10.73 5.65 -7.85
CA GLU A 139 -11.40 4.60 -7.07
C GLU A 139 -11.29 3.21 -7.71
N ASP A 140 -11.17 3.15 -9.04
CA ASP A 140 -11.08 1.94 -9.87
C ASP A 140 -9.73 1.77 -10.57
N CYS A 141 -8.73 2.59 -10.22
CA CYS A 141 -7.39 2.57 -10.81
C CYS A 141 -7.36 2.77 -12.34
N SER A 142 -8.40 3.37 -12.92
CA SER A 142 -8.44 3.66 -14.36
C SER A 142 -7.67 4.94 -14.73
N GLU A 143 -7.40 5.79 -13.75
CA GLU A 143 -6.72 7.06 -13.96
C GLU A 143 -5.21 6.90 -13.77
N LEU A 144 -4.42 7.50 -14.65
CA LEU A 144 -2.97 7.57 -14.47
C LEU A 144 -2.63 8.71 -13.50
N ASP A 145 -1.71 8.47 -12.56
CA ASP A 145 -1.13 9.50 -11.69
C ASP A 145 -0.15 10.37 -12.48
N ILE A 146 -0.71 11.29 -13.27
CA ILE A 146 0.04 12.17 -14.15
C ILE A 146 0.16 13.55 -13.50
N PRO A 147 1.38 14.08 -13.35
CA PRO A 147 1.59 15.44 -12.89
C PRO A 147 0.92 16.50 -13.81
N GLN A 148 0.48 17.63 -13.24
CA GLN A 148 -0.40 18.64 -13.89
C GLN A 148 0.06 19.15 -15.27
N TYR A 149 1.38 19.20 -15.51
CA TYR A 149 2.03 19.70 -16.73
C TYR A 149 2.42 18.59 -17.72
N CYS A 150 2.05 17.35 -17.42
CA CYS A 150 2.18 16.20 -18.29
C CYS A 150 0.79 15.83 -18.86
N ARG A 151 0.79 15.27 -20.06
CA ARG A 151 -0.39 14.77 -20.76
C ARG A 151 -0.07 13.43 -21.40
N VAL A 152 -1.11 12.62 -21.62
CA VAL A 152 -1.03 11.34 -22.32
C VAL A 152 -1.88 11.43 -23.58
N ASP A 153 -1.34 10.98 -24.71
CA ASP A 153 -2.09 10.88 -25.97
C ASP A 153 -2.87 9.57 -26.06
N ASP A 154 -3.68 9.41 -27.11
CA ASP A 154 -4.51 8.22 -27.31
C ASP A 154 -3.68 6.93 -27.51
N ASP A 155 -2.39 7.07 -27.86
CA ASP A 155 -1.44 5.97 -28.01
C ASP A 155 -0.72 5.62 -26.68
N GLY A 156 -1.03 6.32 -25.59
CA GLY A 156 -0.43 6.10 -24.27
C GLY A 156 0.93 6.77 -24.09
N ASN A 157 1.36 7.64 -25.02
CA ASN A 157 2.63 8.35 -24.90
C ASN A 157 2.48 9.56 -23.98
N VAL A 158 3.45 9.74 -23.08
CA VAL A 158 3.50 10.89 -22.18
C VAL A 158 4.26 12.04 -22.83
N PHE A 159 3.62 13.20 -22.93
CA PHE A 159 4.22 14.42 -23.45
C PHE A 159 4.03 15.62 -22.52
N THR A 160 4.90 16.61 -22.67
CA THR A 160 4.89 17.83 -21.87
C THR A 160 4.11 18.95 -22.55
N ILE A 161 3.35 19.73 -21.77
CA ILE A 161 2.61 20.90 -22.25
C ILE A 161 3.25 22.24 -21.87
N SER A 162 4.30 22.22 -21.06
CA SER A 162 5.12 23.39 -20.72
C SER A 162 6.54 22.89 -20.64
N GLY A 163 7.50 23.46 -21.40
CA GLY A 163 8.85 22.95 -21.75
C GLY A 163 9.77 22.32 -20.67
N TYR A 164 9.21 21.53 -19.78
CA TYR A 164 9.71 20.78 -18.65
C TYR A 164 9.54 19.30 -19.00
N PRO A 165 10.57 18.47 -18.86
CA PRO A 165 10.47 17.06 -19.23
C PRO A 165 9.56 16.28 -18.27
N CYS A 166 8.68 15.45 -18.84
CA CYS A 166 7.98 14.39 -18.12
C CYS A 166 8.87 13.14 -18.12
N LEU A 167 8.85 12.38 -17.03
CA LEU A 167 9.63 11.17 -16.87
C LEU A 167 8.74 9.96 -16.70
N LEU A 168 9.15 8.86 -17.30
CA LEU A 168 8.48 7.57 -17.19
C LEU A 168 9.36 6.61 -16.39
N GLY A 169 8.83 6.14 -15.26
CA GLY A 169 9.37 5.02 -14.53
C GLY A 169 9.09 3.72 -15.27
N LEU A 170 9.96 2.73 -15.10
CA LEU A 170 9.76 1.38 -15.66
C LEU A 170 8.53 0.65 -15.06
N ASP A 171 8.01 1.18 -13.96
CA ASP A 171 6.81 0.73 -13.25
C ASP A 171 5.53 1.48 -13.68
N GLY A 172 5.60 2.33 -14.71
CA GLY A 172 4.47 3.11 -15.20
C GLY A 172 4.24 4.45 -14.48
N THR A 173 5.05 4.80 -13.49
CA THR A 173 4.93 6.11 -12.82
C THR A 173 5.35 7.28 -13.70
N VAL A 174 4.66 8.42 -13.58
CA VAL A 174 4.99 9.66 -14.29
C VAL A 174 5.54 10.71 -13.32
N GLY A 175 6.76 11.19 -13.57
CA GLY A 175 7.42 12.25 -12.80
C GLY A 175 7.55 13.57 -13.57
N GLN A 176 7.78 14.67 -12.85
CA GLN A 176 8.11 15.98 -13.44
C GLN A 176 9.55 16.38 -13.13
N GLY A 177 10.27 16.84 -14.16
CA GLY A 177 11.54 17.54 -13.98
C GLY A 177 11.37 19.05 -14.14
N PHE A 178 11.96 19.84 -13.25
CA PHE A 178 12.10 21.28 -13.33
C PHE A 178 13.58 21.64 -13.57
N ASP A 179 13.86 22.66 -14.38
CA ASP A 179 15.20 23.27 -14.45
C ASP A 179 15.22 24.49 -13.51
N ILE A 180 16.10 24.51 -12.51
CA ILE A 180 16.46 25.73 -11.76
C ILE A 180 17.69 26.35 -12.40
N ILE A 181 17.56 27.58 -12.89
CA ILE A 181 18.67 28.35 -13.45
C ILE A 181 19.22 29.28 -12.37
N GLN A 182 20.44 29.03 -11.90
CA GLN A 182 21.20 29.94 -11.02
C GLN A 182 22.42 30.50 -11.77
N GLY A 183 22.29 31.69 -12.34
CA GLY A 183 23.34 32.29 -13.16
C GLY A 183 23.52 31.54 -14.48
N THR A 184 24.73 31.01 -14.76
CA THR A 184 25.01 30.16 -15.94
C THR A 184 24.84 28.66 -15.66
N LYS A 185 24.51 28.28 -14.42
CA LYS A 185 24.30 26.88 -14.04
C LYS A 185 22.83 26.52 -14.14
N THR A 186 22.54 25.44 -14.86
CA THR A 186 21.23 24.81 -14.89
C THR A 186 21.27 23.59 -13.98
N THR A 187 20.59 23.65 -12.85
CA THR A 187 20.40 22.51 -11.94
C THR A 187 19.02 21.92 -12.21
N ARG A 188 18.98 20.67 -12.67
CA ARG A 188 17.72 19.95 -12.84
C ARG A 188 17.23 19.44 -11.50
N ILE A 189 16.03 19.85 -11.10
CA ILE A 189 15.31 19.33 -9.94
C ILE A 189 14.21 18.41 -10.41
N LEU A 190 14.23 17.18 -9.95
CA LEU A 190 13.21 16.20 -10.24
C LEU A 190 12.20 16.21 -9.09
N GLN A 191 10.96 16.63 -9.37
CA GLN A 191 9.85 16.44 -8.46
C GLN A 191 9.22 15.09 -8.78
N LEU A 192 9.49 14.14 -7.91
CA LEU A 192 9.19 12.74 -8.13
C LEU A 192 8.17 12.32 -7.09
N ARG A 193 6.91 12.14 -7.50
CA ARG A 193 5.90 11.56 -6.62
C ARG A 193 6.08 10.04 -6.61
N TYR A 194 6.28 9.47 -5.42
CA TYR A 194 6.30 8.01 -5.19
C TYR A 194 7.46 7.24 -5.85
N THR A 195 8.72 7.60 -5.60
CA THR A 195 9.84 7.08 -6.40
C THR A 195 11.04 6.52 -5.64
N LYS A 196 10.94 6.33 -4.31
CA LYS A 196 12.02 5.75 -3.49
C LYS A 196 12.44 4.38 -4.04
N GLY A 197 13.74 4.20 -4.30
CA GLY A 197 14.32 2.93 -4.73
C GLY A 197 14.02 2.55 -6.19
N ARG A 198 13.65 3.51 -7.05
CA ARG A 198 13.17 3.23 -8.42
C ARG A 198 14.09 3.76 -9.51
N THR A 199 14.03 3.09 -10.66
CA THR A 199 14.81 3.40 -11.87
C THR A 199 13.96 4.17 -12.87
N PHE A 200 14.51 5.27 -13.40
CA PHE A 200 13.86 6.16 -14.35
C PHE A 200 14.65 6.30 -15.64
N GLN A 201 13.92 6.55 -16.73
CA GLN A 201 14.48 6.91 -18.03
C GLN A 201 14.26 8.41 -18.29
N HIS A 202 15.35 9.15 -18.52
CA HIS A 202 15.33 10.55 -18.89
C HIS A 202 15.97 10.76 -20.26
N ASN A 203 15.28 11.47 -21.16
CA ASN A 203 15.71 11.69 -22.56
C ASN A 203 17.14 12.26 -22.70
N LEU A 204 17.60 13.06 -21.74
CA LEU A 204 18.96 13.65 -21.71
C LEU A 204 19.95 13.04 -20.70
N LEU A 205 19.48 12.35 -19.65
CA LEU A 205 20.36 11.85 -18.58
C LEU A 205 20.55 10.33 -18.66
N GLY A 206 19.80 9.66 -19.54
CA GLY A 206 19.79 8.20 -19.62
C GLY A 206 19.01 7.57 -18.47
N THR A 207 19.42 6.38 -18.06
CA THR A 207 18.82 5.64 -16.95
C THR A 207 19.46 6.05 -15.63
N PHE A 208 18.65 6.33 -14.60
CA PHE A 208 19.16 6.69 -13.27
C PHE A 208 18.27 6.11 -12.16
N GLU A 209 18.83 5.91 -10.96
CA GLU A 209 18.13 5.36 -9.79
C GLU A 209 18.00 6.39 -8.67
N ILE A 210 16.90 6.33 -7.93
CA ILE A 210 16.66 7.19 -6.78
C ILE A 210 16.96 6.41 -5.49
N PRO A 211 17.91 6.86 -4.66
CA PRO A 211 18.24 6.20 -3.41
C PRO A 211 17.07 6.16 -2.43
N ASP A 212 17.00 5.09 -1.62
CA ASP A 212 15.91 4.86 -0.65
C ASP A 212 15.72 5.97 0.40
N ASN A 213 16.78 6.75 0.66
CA ASN A 213 16.82 7.77 1.71
C ASN A 213 16.45 9.18 1.23
N VAL A 214 15.91 9.35 0.01
CA VAL A 214 15.54 10.68 -0.51
C VAL A 214 14.04 10.91 -0.36
N ASP A 215 13.66 11.94 0.38
CA ASP A 215 12.26 12.37 0.50
C ASP A 215 11.78 13.06 -0.79
N CYS A 216 10.53 12.75 -1.17
CA CYS A 216 9.93 12.91 -2.50
C CYS A 216 9.76 14.36 -3.01
N GLU A 217 10.32 15.37 -2.34
CA GLU A 217 9.99 16.76 -2.68
C GLU A 217 10.95 17.38 -3.70
N GLU A 218 12.28 17.16 -3.63
CA GLU A 218 13.21 17.78 -4.59
C GLU A 218 14.54 17.01 -4.72
N ILE A 219 14.86 16.47 -5.91
CA ILE A 219 16.19 15.88 -6.20
C ILE A 219 16.94 16.72 -7.24
N THR A 220 18.07 17.32 -6.85
CA THR A 220 19.00 17.96 -7.79
C THR A 220 19.84 16.91 -8.51
N VAL A 221 19.96 16.97 -9.84
CA VAL A 221 20.77 16.03 -10.66
C VAL A 221 22.23 15.96 -10.23
N ASP A 222 22.79 17.03 -9.66
CA ASP A 222 24.15 17.04 -9.10
C ASP A 222 24.34 16.03 -7.93
N LYS A 223 23.25 15.53 -7.34
CA LYS A 223 23.25 14.51 -6.27
C LYS A 223 22.95 13.09 -6.80
N LEU A 224 22.67 12.93 -8.09
CA LEU A 224 22.33 11.65 -8.74
C LEU A 224 23.52 11.06 -9.53
N VAL A 225 24.72 11.64 -9.41
CA VAL A 225 25.97 11.18 -10.04
C VAL A 225 26.75 10.28 -9.10
#